data_AF-A0A165TI45-F1
#
_entry.id   AF-A0A165TI45-F1
#
_cell.length_a   1.000
_cell.length_b   1.000
_cell.length_c   1.000
_cell.angle_alpha   90.00
_cell.angle_beta   90.00
_cell.angle_gamma   90.00
#
_symmetry.space_group_name_H-M   'P 1'
#
loop_
_entity.id
_entity.type
_entity.pdbx_description
1 polymer ?
#
loop_
_entity_poly.entity_id
_entity_poly.type
_entity_poly.pdbx_seq_one_letter_code
_entity_poly.pdbx_strand_id
1 'polypeptide(L)'
;MQTERSEISEADFKLPTRADIINLIDMACHEFDMTPAQLGQRAVGNPHLHLRLRTGADIRLSSLRGLVLFIKFCRQERVHEIEL
;
A
#
# COMPACT_ATOMS: atom_id res chain seq x y z
N MET A 1 -19.33 28.17 -18.72
CA MET A 1 -18.89 26.76 -18.78
C MET A 1 -19.18 26.14 -17.43
N GLN A 2 -20.21 25.30 -17.35
CA GLN A 2 -20.51 24.53 -16.13
C GLN A 2 -19.52 23.38 -16.08
N THR A 3 -18.72 23.30 -15.02
CA THR A 3 -17.87 22.15 -14.75
C THR A 3 -18.79 21.02 -14.30
N GLU A 4 -19.05 20.06 -15.17
CA GLU A 4 -19.68 18.81 -14.79
C GLU A 4 -18.79 18.16 -13.74
N ARG A 5 -19.23 18.20 -12.47
CA ARG A 5 -18.69 17.32 -11.43
C ARG A 5 -19.04 15.92 -11.90
N SER A 6 -18.05 15.17 -12.39
CA SER A 6 -18.19 13.72 -12.54
C SER A 6 -18.64 13.16 -11.20
N GLU A 7 -19.91 12.78 -11.12
CA GLU A 7 -20.43 11.92 -10.07
C GLU A 7 -19.70 10.60 -10.22
N ILE A 8 -18.72 10.35 -9.34
CA ILE A 8 -18.18 9.00 -9.17
C ILE A 8 -19.37 8.19 -8.66
N SER A 9 -19.91 7.30 -9.51
CA SER A 9 -20.96 6.37 -9.11
C SER A 9 -20.47 5.61 -7.87
N GLU A 10 -21.05 5.91 -6.70
CA GLU A 10 -20.71 5.29 -5.41
C GLU A 10 -21.00 3.78 -5.36
N ALA A 11 -21.65 3.23 -6.40
CA ALA A 11 -22.23 1.89 -6.40
C ALA A 11 -21.22 0.73 -6.40
N ASP A 12 -19.93 0.96 -6.67
CA ASP A 12 -18.92 -0.11 -6.76
C ASP A 12 -17.64 0.15 -5.95
N PHE A 13 -17.61 1.16 -5.08
CA PHE A 13 -16.44 1.38 -4.22
C PHE A 13 -16.41 0.38 -3.06
N LYS A 14 -15.91 -0.82 -3.33
CA LYS A 14 -15.63 -1.81 -2.27
C LYS A 14 -14.32 -1.44 -1.58
N LEU A 15 -14.43 -1.06 -0.31
CA LEU A 15 -13.26 -0.92 0.54
C LEU A 15 -12.49 -2.26 0.57
N PRO A 16 -11.16 -2.24 0.42
CA PRO A 16 -10.38 -3.47 0.47
C PRO A 16 -10.54 -4.12 1.84
N THR A 17 -10.71 -5.43 1.85
CA THR A 17 -10.72 -6.21 3.09
C THR A 17 -9.31 -6.27 3.67
N ARG A 18 -9.21 -6.68 4.93
CA ARG A 18 -7.92 -6.94 5.58
C ARG A 18 -7.09 -7.98 4.79
N ALA A 19 -7.73 -9.02 4.26
CA ALA A 19 -7.07 -10.04 3.46
C ALA A 19 -6.48 -9.45 2.17
N ASP A 20 -7.21 -8.54 1.51
CA ASP A 20 -6.73 -7.85 0.32
C ASP A 20 -5.48 -7.00 0.62
N ILE A 21 -5.47 -6.30 1.76
CA ILE A 21 -4.31 -5.50 2.20
C ILE A 21 -3.10 -6.39 2.48
N ILE A 22 -3.29 -7.55 3.13
CA ILE A 22 -2.21 -8.50 3.41
C ILE A 22 -1.64 -9.04 2.09
N ASN A 23 -2.50 -9.44 1.15
CA ASN A 23 -2.07 -9.93 -0.16
C ASN A 23 -1.30 -8.86 -0.93
N LEU A 24 -1.74 -7.60 -0.89
CA LEU A 24 -1.02 -6.48 -1.52
C LEU A 24 0.38 -6.27 -0.93
N ILE A 25 0.52 -6.42 0.38
CA ILE A 25 1.82 -6.35 1.06
C ILE A 25 2.73 -7.50 0.63
N ASP A 26 2.21 -8.72 0.59
CA ASP A 26 2.99 -9.90 0.19
C ASP A 26 3.44 -9.80 -1.28
N MET A 27 2.57 -9.31 -2.16
CA MET A 27 2.93 -9.01 -3.56
C MET A 27 3.99 -7.93 -3.65
N ALA A 28 3.88 -6.83 -2.91
CA ALA A 28 4.90 -5.78 -2.88
C ALA A 28 6.24 -6.29 -2.34
N CYS A 29 6.22 -7.13 -1.32
CA CYS A 29 7.41 -7.77 -0.76
C CYS A 29 8.12 -8.64 -1.82
N HIS A 30 7.35 -9.48 -2.52
CA HIS A 30 7.88 -10.28 -3.62
C HIS A 30 8.40 -9.42 -4.78
N GLU A 31 7.66 -8.38 -5.16
CA GLU A 31 8.05 -7.45 -6.20
C GLU A 31 9.40 -6.82 -5.86
N PHE A 32 9.55 -6.26 -4.66
CA PHE A 32 10.75 -5.49 -4.27
C PHE A 32 11.90 -6.32 -3.66
N ASP A 33 11.78 -7.64 -3.63
CA ASP A 33 12.72 -8.55 -2.95
C ASP A 33 12.99 -8.12 -1.49
N MET A 34 11.90 -7.91 -0.74
CA MET A 34 11.95 -7.49 0.66
C MET A 34 11.08 -8.39 1.53
N THR A 35 11.47 -8.57 2.78
CA THR A 35 10.60 -9.17 3.79
C THR A 35 9.51 -8.18 4.25
N PRO A 36 8.36 -8.66 4.77
CA PRO A 36 7.33 -7.80 5.34
C PRO A 36 7.83 -6.89 6.47
N ALA A 37 8.83 -7.35 7.24
CA ALA A 37 9.45 -6.55 8.28
C ALA A 37 10.28 -5.39 7.69
N GLN A 38 11.08 -5.65 6.65
CA GLN A 38 11.83 -4.61 5.94
C GLN A 38 10.90 -3.59 5.29
N LEU A 39 9.82 -4.04 4.65
CA LEU A 39 8.84 -3.15 4.05
C LEU A 39 8.22 -2.21 5.10
N GLY A 40 7.77 -2.75 6.23
CA GLY A 40 7.21 -1.96 7.34
C GLY A 40 8.23 -0.97 7.93
N GLN A 41 9.48 -1.39 8.09
CA GLN A 41 10.56 -0.55 8.57
C GLN A 41 10.85 0.61 7.60
N ARG A 42 11.00 0.32 6.31
CA ARG A 42 11.34 1.34 5.29
C ARG A 42 10.18 2.29 5.01
N ALA A 43 8.95 1.79 4.99
CA ALA A 43 7.80 2.62 4.65
C ALA A 43 7.38 3.55 5.78
N VAL A 44 7.39 3.07 7.03
CA VAL A 44 6.79 3.80 8.17
C VAL A 44 7.56 3.64 9.49
N GLY A 45 8.77 3.09 9.48
CA GLY A 45 9.59 2.91 10.69
C GLY A 45 9.02 1.89 11.67
N ASN A 46 8.22 0.92 11.21
CA ASN A 46 7.63 -0.11 12.08
C ASN A 46 7.76 -1.51 11.46
N PRO A 47 8.71 -2.34 11.91
CA PRO A 47 8.95 -3.67 11.35
C PRO A 47 7.82 -4.66 11.69
N HIS A 48 7.01 -4.38 12.71
CA HIS A 48 5.92 -5.26 13.16
C HIS A 48 4.56 -4.91 12.55
N LEU A 49 4.50 -3.97 11.60
CA LEU A 49 3.25 -3.55 10.98
C LEU A 49 2.50 -4.72 10.32
N HIS A 50 3.22 -5.60 9.63
CA HIS A 50 2.64 -6.79 8.99
C HIS A 50 2.02 -7.77 9.99
N LEU A 51 2.60 -7.91 11.19
CA LEU A 51 2.03 -8.75 12.25
C LEU A 51 0.71 -8.18 12.73
N ARG A 52 0.63 -6.86 12.93
CA ARG A 52 -0.62 -6.19 13.33
C ARG A 52 -1.75 -6.41 12.33
N LEU A 53 -1.43 -6.39 11.03
CA LEU A 53 -2.41 -6.69 9.98
C LEU A 53 -2.93 -8.12 10.08
N ARG A 54 -2.03 -9.08 10.29
CA ARG A 54 -2.37 -10.51 10.34
C ARG A 54 -3.11 -10.91 11.61
N THR A 55 -2.77 -10.31 12.76
CA THR A 55 -3.45 -10.58 14.04
C THR A 55 -4.73 -9.78 14.23
N GLY A 56 -5.01 -8.84 13.33
CA GLY A 56 -6.19 -7.99 13.41
C GLY A 56 -6.10 -6.89 14.46
N ALA A 57 -4.90 -6.56 14.92
CA ALA A 57 -4.66 -5.44 15.82
C ALA A 57 -4.91 -4.10 15.11
N ASP A 58 -5.23 -3.07 15.89
CA ASP A 58 -5.46 -1.73 15.37
C ASP A 58 -4.20 -1.14 14.72
N ILE A 59 -4.44 -0.51 13.58
CA ILE A 59 -3.42 0.15 12.77
C ILE A 59 -3.89 1.55 12.46
N ARG A 60 -2.99 2.51 12.65
CA ARG A 60 -3.25 3.90 12.29
C ARG A 60 -3.38 4.03 10.78
N LEU A 61 -4.41 4.74 10.31
CA LEU A 61 -4.58 5.05 8.89
C LEU A 61 -3.35 5.73 8.29
N SER A 62 -2.63 6.54 9.07
CA SER A 62 -1.36 7.16 8.64
C SER A 62 -0.27 6.13 8.29
N SER A 63 -0.22 5.00 9.01
CA SER A 63 0.71 3.92 8.70
C SER A 63 0.34 3.18 7.42
N LEU A 64 -0.95 2.95 7.18
CA LEU A 64 -1.42 2.38 5.90
C LEU A 64 -1.13 3.34 4.74
N ARG A 65 -1.39 4.64 4.92
CA ARG A 65 -1.08 5.66 3.92
C ARG A 65 0.41 5.70 3.60
N GLY A 66 1.28 5.67 4.62
CA GLY A 66 2.73 5.65 4.43
C GLY A 66 3.21 4.41 3.66
N LEU A 67 2.67 3.24 3.97
CA LEU A 67 2.95 2.00 3.23
C LEU A 67 2.58 2.09 1.75
N VAL A 68 1.38 2.61 1.44
CA VAL A 68 0.94 2.80 0.05
C VAL A 68 1.83 3.80 -0.70
N LEU A 69 2.20 4.92 -0.06
CA LEU A 69 3.08 5.92 -0.67
C LEU A 69 4.47 5.34 -0.97
N PHE A 70 5.03 4.58 -0.04
CA PHE A 70 6.33 3.92 -0.22
C PHE A 70 6.31 2.92 -1.39
N ILE A 71 5.27 2.08 -1.49
CA ILE A 71 5.13 1.12 -2.59
C ILE A 71 5.04 1.86 -3.94
N LYS A 72 4.25 2.95 -4.02
CA LYS A 72 4.16 3.76 -5.24
C LYS A 72 5.52 4.36 -5.63
N PHE A 73 6.27 4.85 -4.65
CA PHE A 73 7.61 5.38 -4.85
C PHE A 73 8.58 4.31 -5.40
N CYS A 74 8.64 3.13 -4.77
CA CYS A 74 9.50 2.04 -5.25
C CYS A 74 9.16 1.59 -6.68
N ARG A 75 7.89 1.60 -7.06
CA ARG A 75 7.48 1.31 -8.45
C ARG A 75 7.98 2.38 -9.42
N GLN A 76 7.93 3.65 -9.04
CA GLN A 76 8.43 4.73 -9.87
C GLN A 76 9.95 4.62 -10.09
N GLU A 77 10.73 4.35 -9.03
CA GLU A 77 12.18 4.17 -9.16
C GLU A 77 12.55 3.04 -10.13
N ARG A 78 11.85 1.90 -10.07
CA ARG A 78 12.11 0.78 -10.99
C ARG A 78 11.75 1.05 -12.44
N VAL A 79 10.70 1.80 -12.71
CA VAL A 79 10.37 2.20 -14.10
C VAL A 79 11.52 3.01 -14.68
N HIS A 80 12.12 3.90 -13.90
CA HIS A 80 13.28 4.69 -14.35
C HIS A 80 14.55 3.86 -14.56
N GLU A 81 14.74 2.75 -13.83
CA GLU A 81 15.89 1.84 -14.02
C GLU A 81 15.82 1.01 -15.31
N ILE A 82 14.62 0.75 -15.84
CA ILE A 82 14.41 -0.05 -17.07
C ILE A 82 14.55 0.81 -18.34
N GLU A 83 14.40 2.13 -18.23
CA GLU A 83 14.48 3.08 -19.36
C GLU A 83 15.91 3.61 -19.63
N LEU A 84 16.93 3.10 -18.91
CA LEU A 84 18.36 3.44 -19.06
C LEU A 84 19.16 2.30 -19.68
#